data_AF-A0A515DAU3-F1
#
_entry.id   AF-A0A515DAU3-F1
#
_cell.length_a   1.000
_cell.length_b   1.000
_cell.length_c   1.000
_cell.angle_alpha   90.00
_cell.angle_beta   90.00
_cell.angle_gamma   90.00
#
_symmetry.space_group_name_H-M   'P 1'
#
loop_
_entity.id
_entity.type
_entity.pdbx_description
1 polymer ?
#
loop_
_entity_poly.entity_id
_entity_poly.type
_entity_poly.pdbx_seq_one_letter_code
_entity_poly.pdbx_strand_id
1 'polypeptide(L)'
;MGYRYPLQALLVHHMPLTPAEVRKNLHALAPYSRQRAEQLQDVAYKAIARYTGTFDELEAALGLLQIGDHIGWKPLVLIHNKRTIRKYEEVLDINIREFFPAEGPSAHRSLGYKIAKKIGNFWKAVSGEVKDDELKAQRRSMS
;
A
#
# COMPACT_ATOMS: atom_id res chain seq x y z
N MET A 1 12.27 -40.15 -25.68
CA MET A 1 12.42 -39.67 -24.29
C MET A 1 12.24 -38.15 -24.33
N GLY A 2 10.99 -37.70 -24.22
CA GLY A 2 10.62 -36.30 -24.46
C GLY A 2 10.58 -35.53 -23.14
N TYR A 3 11.37 -34.45 -23.05
CA TYR A 3 11.29 -33.53 -21.93
C TYR A 3 9.96 -32.76 -22.01
N ARG A 4 9.04 -33.11 -21.11
CA ARG A 4 7.88 -32.29 -20.76
C ARG A 4 8.41 -31.04 -20.06
N TYR A 5 8.31 -29.89 -20.72
CA TYR A 5 8.34 -28.62 -20.00
C TYR A 5 7.05 -28.50 -19.16
N PRO A 6 7.15 -28.24 -17.85
CA PRO A 6 5.97 -28.06 -17.01
C PRO A 6 5.31 -26.71 -17.33
N LEU A 7 4.00 -26.77 -17.51
CA LEU A 7 3.00 -25.72 -17.31
C LEU A 7 3.60 -24.34 -16.98
N GLN A 8 3.69 -23.48 -17.99
CA GLN A 8 3.69 -22.03 -17.79
C GLN A 8 2.38 -21.71 -17.05
N ALA A 9 2.49 -21.65 -15.73
CA ALA A 9 1.44 -21.22 -14.85
C ALA A 9 0.96 -19.84 -15.33
N LEU A 10 -0.36 -19.72 -15.44
CA LEU A 10 -1.11 -18.50 -15.75
C LEU A 10 -0.40 -17.23 -15.21
N LEU A 11 0.37 -16.59 -16.08
CA LEU A 11 0.70 -15.18 -15.91
C LEU A 11 -0.59 -14.43 -16.20
N VAL A 12 -1.21 -13.88 -15.15
CA VAL A 12 -2.14 -12.77 -15.32
C VAL A 12 -1.40 -11.74 -16.18
N HIS A 13 -1.84 -11.54 -17.42
CA HIS A 13 -1.28 -10.54 -18.32
C HIS A 13 -1.48 -9.15 -17.68
N HIS A 14 -0.56 -8.71 -16.83
CA HIS A 14 -0.49 -7.32 -16.43
C HIS A 14 -0.02 -6.55 -17.66
N MET A 15 -0.96 -6.04 -18.45
CA MET A 15 -0.62 -5.13 -19.54
C MET A 15 0.19 -3.96 -18.96
N PRO A 16 1.38 -3.64 -19.51
CA PRO A 16 2.13 -2.50 -19.04
C PRO A 16 1.32 -1.23 -19.25
N LEU A 17 1.39 -0.30 -18.29
CA LEU A 17 0.76 1.00 -18.43
C LEU A 17 1.31 1.71 -19.68
N THR A 18 0.42 2.34 -20.42
CA THR A 18 0.81 3.24 -21.51
C THR A 18 1.53 4.47 -20.95
N PRO A 19 2.39 5.14 -21.74
CA PRO A 19 3.03 6.39 -21.31
C PRO A 19 2.03 7.47 -20.89
N ALA A 20 0.83 7.49 -21.47
CA ALA A 20 -0.23 8.42 -21.10
C ALA A 20 -0.77 8.15 -19.69
N GLU A 21 -0.98 6.88 -19.34
CA GLU A 21 -1.42 6.48 -18.00
C GLU A 21 -0.33 6.75 -16.96
N VAL A 22 0.94 6.54 -17.29
CA VAL A 22 2.07 6.90 -16.41
C VAL A 22 2.07 8.40 -16.14
N ARG A 23 1.96 9.25 -17.17
CA ARG A 23 1.86 10.71 -16.99
C ARG A 23 0.68 11.10 -16.11
N LYS A 24 -0.50 10.54 -16.36
CA LYS A 24 -1.68 10.74 -15.52
C LYS A 24 -1.41 10.38 -14.05
N ASN A 25 -0.77 9.24 -13.80
CA ASN A 25 -0.43 8.79 -12.45
C ASN A 25 0.60 9.71 -11.78
N LEU A 26 1.59 10.22 -12.52
CA LEU A 26 2.57 11.19 -11.99
C LEU A 26 1.89 12.49 -11.54
N HIS A 27 0.92 13.00 -12.32
CA HIS A 27 0.13 14.17 -11.93
C HIS A 27 -0.79 13.92 -10.72
N ALA A 28 -1.09 12.65 -10.42
CA ALA A 28 -1.92 12.24 -9.29
C ALA A 28 -1.09 11.80 -8.06
N LEU A 29 0.23 12.01 -8.06
CA LEU A 29 1.03 11.84 -6.85
C LEU A 29 0.68 12.92 -5.83
N ALA A 30 0.86 12.61 -4.55
CA ALA A 30 0.66 13.61 -3.51
C ALA A 30 1.65 14.77 -3.72
N PRO A 31 1.17 16.02 -3.80
CA PRO A 31 2.06 17.16 -3.89
C PRO A 31 2.75 17.36 -2.55
N TYR A 32 4.08 17.41 -2.55
CA TYR A 32 4.85 17.73 -1.35
C TYR A 32 5.22 19.20 -1.35
N SER A 33 4.84 19.89 -0.27
CA SER A 33 5.52 21.13 0.08
C SER A 33 6.96 20.79 0.49
N ARG A 34 7.86 21.78 0.41
CA ARG A 34 9.23 21.63 0.90
C ARG A 34 9.27 21.16 2.35
N GLN A 35 8.43 21.77 3.20
CA GLN A 35 8.31 21.39 4.61
C GLN A 35 7.88 19.93 4.79
N ARG A 36 6.92 19.43 3.99
CA ARG A 36 6.48 18.04 4.09
C ARG A 36 7.57 17.07 3.62
N ALA A 37 8.28 17.41 2.54
CA ALA A 37 9.41 16.62 2.07
C ALA A 37 10.53 16.53 3.13
N GLU A 38 10.87 17.66 3.77
CA GLU A 38 11.85 17.72 4.86
C GLU A 38 11.38 16.90 6.08
N GLN A 39 10.10 16.96 6.44
CA GLN A 39 9.53 16.15 7.53
C GLN A 39 9.63 14.65 7.24
N LEU A 40 9.28 14.21 6.02
CA LEU A 40 9.40 12.80 5.62
C LEU A 40 10.86 12.33 5.67
N GLN A 41 11.78 13.16 5.19
CA GLN A 41 13.21 12.85 5.20
C GLN A 41 13.76 12.77 6.63
N ASP A 42 13.37 13.69 7.52
CA ASP A 42 13.78 13.67 8.92
C ASP A 42 13.31 12.40 9.64
N VAL A 43 12.06 11.99 9.43
CA VAL A 43 11.53 10.71 9.94
C VAL A 43 12.35 9.54 9.40
N ALA A 44 12.59 9.50 8.09
CA ALA A 44 13.39 8.43 7.47
C ALA A 44 14.80 8.34 8.06
N TYR A 45 15.49 9.48 8.20
CA TYR A 45 16.87 9.52 8.69
C TYR A 45 16.97 9.16 10.16
N LYS A 46 16.02 9.62 10.99
CA LYS A 46 15.94 9.21 12.40
C LYS A 46 15.68 7.72 12.54
N ALA A 47 14.76 7.17 11.74
CA ALA A 47 14.50 5.73 11.72
C ALA A 47 15.76 4.93 11.35
N ILE A 48 16.46 5.32 10.27
CA ILE A 48 17.71 4.68 9.85
C ILE A 48 18.77 4.75 10.94
N ALA A 49 18.96 5.92 11.57
CA ALA A 49 20.02 6.12 12.55
C ALA A 49 19.81 5.35 13.86
N ARG A 50 18.55 5.10 14.27
CA ARG A 50 18.21 4.47 15.55
C ARG A 50 17.89 2.99 15.48
N TYR A 51 17.64 2.46 14.28
CA TYR A 51 17.12 1.11 14.13
C TYR A 51 18.20 0.04 14.36
N THR A 52 17.88 -0.96 15.19
CA THR A 52 18.80 -2.03 15.59
C THR A 52 18.29 -3.44 15.27
N GLY A 53 17.20 -3.55 14.49
CA GLY A 53 16.62 -4.84 14.10
C GLY A 53 17.09 -5.31 12.72
N THR A 54 16.26 -6.08 12.02
CA THR A 54 16.56 -6.62 10.69
C THR A 54 16.19 -5.63 9.59
N PHE A 55 17.08 -5.46 8.61
CA PHE A 55 16.94 -4.40 7.60
C PHE A 55 15.72 -4.58 6.68
N ASP A 56 15.20 -5.80 6.51
CA ASP A 56 13.95 -6.07 5.78
C ASP A 56 12.75 -5.35 6.42
N GLU A 57 12.72 -5.25 7.75
CA GLU A 57 11.68 -4.53 8.47
C GLU A 57 11.83 -3.01 8.31
N LEU A 58 13.06 -2.51 8.35
CA LEU A 58 13.37 -1.10 8.13
C LEU A 58 13.01 -0.68 6.70
N GLU A 59 13.41 -1.45 5.69
CA GLU A 59 13.08 -1.23 4.28
C GLU A 59 11.57 -1.17 4.07
N ALA A 60 10.83 -2.11 4.67
CA ALA A 60 9.37 -2.13 4.55
C ALA A 60 8.71 -0.93 5.27
N ALA A 61 9.22 -0.52 6.43
CA ALA A 61 8.74 0.66 7.13
C ALA A 61 9.01 1.96 6.34
N LEU A 62 10.21 2.11 5.79
CA LEU A 62 10.54 3.22 4.89
C LEU A 62 9.68 3.22 3.62
N GLY A 63 9.38 2.03 3.08
CA GLY A 63 8.43 1.86 1.99
C GLY A 63 7.04 2.38 2.34
N LEU A 64 6.54 2.05 3.54
CA LEU A 64 5.29 2.61 4.07
C LEU A 64 5.34 4.14 4.16
N LEU A 65 6.43 4.70 4.70
CA LEU A 65 6.62 6.14 4.83
C LEU A 65 6.57 6.84 3.47
N GLN A 66 7.28 6.28 2.48
CA GLN A 66 7.41 6.84 1.14
C GLN A 66 6.07 6.91 0.40
N ILE A 67 5.20 5.91 0.57
CA ILE A 67 3.92 5.85 -0.14
C ILE A 67 2.75 6.44 0.65
N GLY A 68 2.92 6.66 1.96
CA GLY A 68 1.84 6.95 2.89
C GLY A 68 0.99 8.16 2.51
N ASP A 69 1.58 9.28 2.09
CA ASP A 69 0.82 10.45 1.63
C ASP A 69 0.12 10.22 0.28
N HIS A 70 0.69 9.36 -0.57
CA HIS A 70 0.12 9.06 -1.88
C HIS A 70 -1.15 8.22 -1.77
N ILE A 71 -1.19 7.24 -0.86
CA ILE A 71 -2.33 6.33 -0.72
C ILE A 71 -3.21 6.62 0.49
N GLY A 72 -2.67 7.20 1.55
CA GLY A 72 -3.34 7.41 2.83
C GLY A 72 -3.33 6.18 3.74
N TRP A 73 -3.65 6.39 5.02
CA TRP A 73 -3.57 5.32 6.02
C TRP A 73 -4.67 4.27 5.87
N LYS A 74 -5.85 4.60 5.30
CA LYS A 74 -6.93 3.61 5.13
C LYS A 74 -6.53 2.47 4.18
N PRO A 75 -5.97 2.72 2.99
CA PRO A 75 -5.38 1.64 2.19
C PRO A 75 -4.24 0.90 2.90
N LEU A 76 -3.37 1.60 3.62
CA LEU A 76 -2.25 0.96 4.33
C LEU A 76 -2.71 -0.11 5.33
N VAL A 77 -3.75 0.17 6.11
CA VAL A 77 -4.30 -0.79 7.09
C VAL A 77 -5.13 -1.92 6.47
N LEU A 78 -5.42 -1.86 5.15
CA LEU A 78 -5.97 -2.99 4.40
C LEU A 78 -4.86 -3.87 3.80
N ILE A 79 -3.72 -3.28 3.45
CA ILE A 79 -2.58 -3.99 2.87
C ILE A 79 -1.82 -4.74 3.97
N HIS A 80 -1.64 -4.11 5.13
CA HIS A 80 -0.90 -4.66 6.26
C HIS A 80 -1.82 -4.96 7.44
N ASN A 81 -1.54 -6.07 8.13
CA ASN A 81 -2.25 -6.39 9.36
C ASN A 81 -1.85 -5.45 10.52
N LYS A 82 -2.66 -5.44 11.59
CA LYS A 82 -2.45 -4.58 12.76
C LYS A 82 -1.07 -4.75 13.43
N ARG A 83 -0.51 -5.96 13.45
CA ARG A 83 0.81 -6.23 14.05
C ARG A 83 1.91 -5.57 13.22
N THR A 84 1.85 -5.72 11.90
CA THR A 84 2.79 -5.12 10.96
C THR A 84 2.74 -3.59 11.01
N ILE A 85 1.54 -3.00 11.05
CA ILE A 85 1.40 -1.54 11.18
C ILE A 85 2.07 -1.02 12.44
N ARG A 86 1.79 -1.62 13.60
CA ARG A 86 2.40 -1.20 14.87
C ARG A 86 3.92 -1.26 14.84
N LYS A 87 4.45 -2.33 14.26
CA LYS A 87 5.90 -2.50 14.09
C LYS A 87 6.50 -1.39 13.22
N TYR A 88 5.87 -1.04 12.11
CA TYR A 88 6.35 0.05 11.25
C TYR A 88 6.20 1.42 11.92
N GLU A 89 5.13 1.65 12.69
CA GLU A 89 4.98 2.84 13.54
C GLU A 89 6.11 2.96 14.57
N GLU A 90 6.46 1.87 15.24
CA GLU A 90 7.58 1.79 16.20
C GLU A 90 8.93 2.07 15.52
N VAL A 91 9.17 1.53 14.31
CA VAL A 91 10.39 1.80 13.55
C VAL A 91 10.48 3.28 13.15
N LEU A 92 9.38 3.87 12.70
CA LEU A 92 9.32 5.23 12.15
C LEU A 92 9.10 6.33 13.20
N ASP A 93 8.68 6.00 14.42
CA ASP A 93 8.31 6.96 15.46
C ASP A 93 7.09 7.83 15.12
N ILE A 94 6.12 7.24 14.41
CA ILE A 94 4.91 7.96 13.97
C ILE A 94 3.65 7.20 14.36
N ASN A 95 2.54 7.92 14.39
CA ASN A 95 1.21 7.32 14.30
C ASN A 95 0.68 7.52 12.88
N ILE A 96 0.43 6.45 12.11
CA ILE A 96 0.07 6.60 10.69
C ILE A 96 -1.27 7.30 10.48
N ARG A 97 -2.18 7.23 11.46
CA ARG A 97 -3.52 7.84 11.35
C ARG A 97 -3.50 9.34 11.56
N GLU A 98 -2.51 9.82 12.31
CA GLU A 98 -2.25 11.23 12.55
C GLU A 98 -1.28 11.80 11.52
N PHE A 99 -0.32 10.97 11.08
CA PHE A 99 0.77 11.40 10.22
C PHE A 99 0.39 11.43 8.73
N PHE A 100 -0.52 10.56 8.28
CA PHE A 100 -0.99 10.52 6.89
C PHE A 100 -2.47 10.88 6.77
N PRO A 101 -2.92 11.38 5.60
CA PRO A 101 -4.35 11.55 5.34
C PRO A 101 -5.09 10.20 5.32
N ALA A 102 -6.40 10.22 5.54
CA ALA A 102 -7.23 9.02 5.46
C ALA A 102 -7.22 8.38 4.06
N GLU A 103 -7.35 9.20 3.02
CA GLU A 103 -7.22 8.83 1.62
C GLU A 103 -6.24 9.78 0.94
N GLY A 104 -5.18 9.25 0.32
CA GLY A 104 -4.28 10.03 -0.52
C GLY A 104 -4.79 10.12 -1.97
N PRO A 105 -4.22 11.00 -2.81
CA PRO A 105 -4.66 11.19 -4.20
C PRO A 105 -4.61 9.91 -5.06
N SER A 106 -3.72 8.99 -4.72
CA SER A 106 -3.55 7.69 -5.37
C SER A 106 -4.27 6.54 -4.64
N ALA A 107 -5.09 6.79 -3.61
CA ALA A 107 -5.83 5.74 -2.88
C ALA A 107 -6.67 4.83 -3.78
N HIS A 108 -7.25 5.41 -4.84
CA HIS A 108 -8.06 4.69 -5.83
C HIS A 108 -7.26 3.62 -6.60
N ARG A 109 -5.93 3.62 -6.55
CA ARG A 109 -5.11 2.60 -7.20
C ARG A 109 -5.03 1.30 -6.39
N SER A 110 -5.44 1.33 -5.10
CA SER A 110 -5.59 0.13 -4.30
C SER A 110 -6.90 -0.59 -4.61
N LEU A 111 -6.82 -1.76 -5.26
CA LEU A 111 -7.98 -2.59 -5.56
C LEU A 111 -8.71 -3.03 -4.27
N GLY A 112 -7.95 -3.41 -3.24
CA GLY A 112 -8.52 -3.76 -1.93
C GLY A 112 -9.31 -2.60 -1.31
N TYR A 113 -8.80 -1.37 -1.42
CA TYR A 113 -9.50 -0.20 -0.93
C TYR A 113 -10.79 0.10 -1.71
N LYS A 114 -10.75 -0.01 -3.04
CA LYS A 114 -11.93 0.13 -3.90
C LYS A 114 -13.03 -0.86 -3.51
N ILE A 115 -12.68 -2.12 -3.30
CA ILE A 115 -13.62 -3.17 -2.90
C ILE A 115 -14.19 -2.87 -1.50
N ALA A 116 -13.34 -2.53 -0.54
CA ALA A 116 -13.77 -2.19 0.82
C ALA A 116 -14.75 -0.99 0.85
N LYS A 117 -14.52 0.02 0.00
CA LYS A 117 -15.40 1.19 -0.15
C LYS A 117 -16.76 0.79 -0.76
N LYS A 118 -16.77 -0.13 -1.72
CA LYS A 118 -18.00 -0.62 -2.39
C LYS A 118 -18.87 -1.49 -1.49
N ILE A 119 -18.26 -2.31 -0.62
CA ILE A 119 -18.98 -3.18 0.34
C ILE A 119 -19.55 -2.37 1.52
N GLY A 120 -19.12 -1.11 1.70
CA GLY A 120 -19.60 -0.22 2.77
C GLY A 120 -19.13 -0.60 4.18
N ASN A 121 -18.34 -1.67 4.32
CA ASN A 121 -17.91 -2.21 5.60
C ASN A 121 -16.38 -2.22 5.74
N PHE A 122 -15.77 -1.02 5.68
CA PHE A 122 -14.31 -0.86 5.73
C PHE A 122 -13.65 -1.60 6.91
N TRP A 123 -14.21 -1.46 8.12
CA TRP A 123 -13.62 -2.10 9.31
C TRP A 123 -13.72 -3.63 9.29
N LYS A 124 -14.77 -4.19 8.68
CA LYS A 124 -14.87 -5.65 8.48
C LYS A 124 -13.82 -6.14 7.49
N ALA A 125 -13.52 -5.36 6.46
CA ALA A 125 -12.45 -5.68 5.52
C ALA A 125 -11.07 -5.64 6.19
N VAL A 126 -10.85 -4.65 7.07
CA VAL A 126 -9.61 -4.54 7.88
C VAL A 126 -9.47 -5.68 8.89
N SER A 127 -10.57 -6.11 9.53
CA SER A 127 -10.53 -7.21 10.50
C SER A 127 -10.49 -8.60 9.86
N GLY A 128 -10.67 -8.70 8.53
CA GLY A 128 -10.71 -9.97 7.81
C GLY A 128 -12.04 -10.72 7.94
N GLU A 129 -13.10 -10.04 8.40
CA GLU A 129 -14.45 -10.61 8.59
C GLU A 129 -15.27 -10.69 7.29
N VAL A 130 -14.80 -10.12 6.18
CA VAL A 130 -15.47 -10.23 4.89
C VAL A 130 -15.25 -11.63 4.32
N LYS A 131 -16.34 -12.30 3.96
CA LYS A 131 -16.29 -13.65 3.37
C LYS A 131 -15.48 -13.66 2.08
N ASP A 132 -14.62 -14.66 1.91
CA ASP A 132 -13.70 -14.76 0.76
C ASP A 132 -14.43 -14.83 -0.59
N ASP A 133 -15.62 -15.47 -0.63
CA ASP A 133 -16.44 -15.54 -1.84
C ASP A 133 -16.99 -14.17 -2.29
N GLU A 134 -17.32 -13.30 -1.34
CA GLU A 134 -17.78 -11.94 -1.61
C GLU A 134 -16.64 -11.09 -2.19
N LEU A 135 -15.44 -11.23 -1.64
CA LEU A 135 -14.23 -10.57 -2.17
C LEU A 135 -13.88 -11.07 -3.58
N LYS A 136 -13.95 -12.39 -3.81
CA LYS A 136 -13.70 -12.99 -5.14
C LYS A 136 -14.72 -12.50 -6.17
N ALA A 137 -16.01 -12.42 -5.82
CA ALA A 137 -17.05 -11.92 -6.70
C ALA A 137 -16.79 -10.45 -7.10
N GLN A 138 -16.44 -9.59 -6.13
CA GLN A 138 -16.12 -8.19 -6.41
C GLN A 138 -14.86 -8.03 -7.26
N ARG A 139 -13.80 -8.80 -6.98
CA ARG A 139 -12.56 -8.79 -7.81
C ARG A 139 -12.86 -9.14 -9.27
N ARG A 140 -13.68 -10.16 -9.52
CA ARG A 140 -14.09 -10.56 -10.89
C ARG A 140 -14.90 -9.49 -11.60
N SER A 141 -15.70 -8.70 -10.87
CA SER A 141 -16.49 -7.60 -11.47
C SER A 141 -15.67 -6.35 -11.80
N MET A 142 -14.42 -6.26 -11.30
CA MET A 142 -13.56 -5.08 -11.44
C MET A 142 -12.32 -5.34 -12.31
N SER A 143 -12.15 -6.57 -12.78
CA SER A 143 -11.17 -6.98 -13.80
C SER A 143 -11.79 -6.87 -15.19
#